data_AF-A0A978S5I3-F1
#
_entry.id   AF-A0A978S5I3-F1
#
_cell.length_a   1.000
_cell.length_b   1.000
_cell.length_c   1.000
_cell.angle_alpha   90.00
_cell.angle_beta   90.00
_cell.angle_gamma   90.00
#
_symmetry.space_group_name_H-M   'P 1'
#
loop_
_entity.id
_entity.type
_entity.pdbx_description
1 polymer ?
#
loop_
_entity_poly.entity_id
_entity_poly.type
_entity_poly.pdbx_seq_one_letter_code
_entity_poly.pdbx_strand_id
1 'polypeptide(L)' 'MILHQGKWGILQINGGELLPDMVRYEENRLLQYHGIRLVYNCDVTRCGGEPDRVVQEFLETLSQG' A
#
# COMPACT_ATOMS: atom_id res chain seq x y z
N MET A 1 1.29 -8.16 1.92
CA MET A 1 0.39 -8.23 0.75
C MET A 1 -0.96 -8.75 1.23
N ILE A 2 -2.06 -8.16 0.76
CA ILE A 2 -3.41 -8.42 1.26
C ILE A 2 -4.33 -8.69 0.06
N LEU A 3 -5.14 -9.75 0.15
CA LEU A 3 -6.24 -10.03 -0.77
C LEU A 3 -7.55 -9.72 -0.05
N HIS A 4 -8.32 -8.76 -0.57
CA HIS A 4 -9.61 -8.38 -0.02
C HIS A 4 -10.64 -8.25 -1.14
N GLN A 5 -11.78 -8.94 -1.01
CA GLN A 5 -12.87 -8.91 -2.00
C GLN A 5 -12.39 -9.18 -3.46
N GLY A 6 -11.43 -10.09 -3.63
CA GLY A 6 -10.86 -10.42 -4.94
C GLY A 6 -9.87 -9.39 -5.51
N LYS A 7 -9.54 -8.34 -4.76
CA LYS A 7 -8.56 -7.32 -5.15
C LYS A 7 -7.27 -7.48 -4.36
N TRP A 8 -6.14 -7.37 -5.05
CA TRP A 8 -4.82 -7.40 -4.45
C TRP A 8 -4.34 -5.99 -4.12
N GLY A 9 -3.83 -5.81 -2.91
CA GLY A 9 -3.14 -4.60 -2.50
C GLY A 9 -1.89 -4.87 -1.67
N ILE A 10 -0.98 -3.92 -1.68
CA ILE A 10 0.25 -3.91 -0.89
C ILE A 10 0.16 -2.75 0.10
N LEU A 11 0.24 -3.08 1.39
CA LEU A 11 0.50 -2.11 2.46
C LEU A 11 2.01 -2.13 2.73
N GLN A 12 2.69 -1.06 2.36
CA GLN A 12 4.14 -0.90 2.48
C GLN A 12 4.42 0.02 3.67
N ILE A 13 5.25 -0.44 4.61
CA ILE A 13 5.61 0.34 5.80
C ILE A 13 6.93 1.05 5.51
N ASN A 14 6.88 2.38 5.42
CA ASN A 14 8.05 3.21 5.17
C ASN A 14 8.75 3.47 6.51
N GLY A 15 9.80 2.71 6.76
CA GLY A 15 10.68 2.85 7.94
C GLY A 15 12.01 3.54 7.65
N GLY A 16 12.21 4.14 6.48
CA GLY A 16 13.50 4.69 6.05
C GLY A 16 13.43 5.57 4.79
N GLU A 17 14.56 5.73 4.11
CA GLU A 17 14.69 6.60 2.93
C GLU A 17 13.66 6.25 1.84
N LEU A 18 12.85 7.23 1.47
CA LEU A 18 11.90 7.10 0.38
C LEU A 18 12.67 6.86 -0.92
N LEU A 19 12.29 5.81 -1.65
CA LEU A 19 12.75 5.61 -3.02
C LEU A 19 12.47 6.89 -3.84
N PRO A 20 13.39 7.28 -4.75
CA PRO A 20 13.13 8.40 -5.66
C PRO A 20 11.82 8.19 -6.41
N ASP A 21 11.06 9.27 -6.66
CA ASP A 21 9.70 9.17 -7.21
C ASP A 21 9.62 8.41 -8.54
N MET A 22 10.66 8.49 -9.40
CA MET A 22 10.71 7.69 -10.63
C MET A 22 10.74 6.18 -10.36
N VAL A 23 11.49 5.74 -9.35
CA VAL A 23 11.60 4.32 -9.00
C VAL A 23 10.26 3.82 -8.44
N ARG A 24 9.61 4.63 -7.58
CA ARG A 24 8.27 4.32 -7.05
C ARG A 24 7.22 4.25 -8.15
N TYR A 25 7.31 5.12 -9.14
CA TYR A 25 6.39 5.10 -10.29
C TYR A 25 6.54 3.82 -11.13
N GLU A 26 7.78 3.44 -11.48
CA GLU A 26 8.04 2.22 -12.23
C GLU A 26 7.61 0.96 -11.46
N GLU A 27 7.90 0.89 -10.16
CA GLU A 27 7.43 -0.20 -9.29
C GLU A 27 5.91 -0.28 -9.27
N ASN A 28 5.23 0.84 -9.02
CA ASN A 28 3.76 0.89 -9.03
C ASN A 28 3.16 0.50 -10.39
N ARG A 29 3.83 0.84 -11.49
CA ARG A 29 3.38 0.46 -12.85
C ARG A 29 3.47 -1.05 -13.07
N LEU A 30 4.58 -1.66 -12.63
CA LEU A 30 4.78 -3.12 -12.73
C LEU A 30 3.76 -3.88 -11.86
N LEU A 31 3.53 -3.41 -10.63
CA LEU A 31 2.57 -4.05 -9.73
C LEU A 31 1.14 -3.96 -10.28
N GLN A 32 0.76 -2.82 -10.87
CA GLN A 32 -0.52 -2.66 -11.56
C GLN A 32 -0.66 -3.58 -12.78
N TYR A 33 0.40 -3.75 -13.57
CA TYR A 33 0.41 -4.70 -14.68
C TYR A 33 0.12 -6.14 -14.22
N HIS A 34 0.58 -6.51 -13.03
CA HIS A 34 0.31 -7.81 -12.42
C HIS A 34 -1.01 -7.91 -11.65
N GLY A 35 -1.89 -6.90 -11.75
CA GLY A 35 -3.23 -6.93 -11.14
C GLY A 35 -3.28 -6.45 -9.69
N ILE A 36 -2.20 -5.88 -9.16
CA ILE A 36 -2.21 -5.22 -7.85
C ILE A 36 -2.81 -3.83 -8.03
N ARG A 37 -3.95 -3.58 -7.37
CA ARG A 37 -4.75 -2.36 -7.56
C ARG A 37 -4.29 -1.20 -6.68
N LEU A 38 -3.66 -1.50 -5.55
CA LEU A 38 -3.30 -0.49 -4.56
C LEU A 38 -1.93 -0.79 -3.95
N VAL A 39 -1.07 0.24 -3.91
CA VAL A 39 0.15 0.27 -3.11
C VAL A 39 0.04 1.43 -2.14
N TYR A 40 -0.31 1.12 -0.90
CA TYR A 40 -0.49 2.10 0.16
C TYR A 40 0.79 2.21 0.99
N ASN A 41 1.31 3.42 1.11
CA ASN A 41 2.51 3.72 1.86
C ASN A 41 2.12 4.23 3.26
N CYS A 42 2.39 3.43 4.30
CA CYS A 42 2.18 3.79 5.71
C CYS A 42 3.50 4.26 6.33
N ASP A 43 3.47 5.37 7.06
CA ASP A 43 4.59 5.78 7.91
C ASP A 43 4.74 4.83 9.10
N VAL A 44 5.98 4.42 9.43
CA VAL A 44 6.25 3.48 10.53
C VAL A 44 5.68 3.93 11.88
N THR A 45 5.61 5.24 12.14
CA THR A 45 5.07 5.78 13.38
C THR A 45 3.55 5.57 13.49
N ARG A 46 2.81 5.73 12.37
CA ARG A 46 1.37 5.45 12.31
C ARG A 46 1.07 3.98 12.45
N CYS A 47 1.86 3.14 11.77
CA CYS A 47 1.71 1.70 11.84
C CYS A 47 1.98 1.16 13.26
N GLY A 48 2.87 1.80 14.05
CA GLY A 48 3.10 1.44 15.45
C GLY A 48 2.07 1.99 16.44
N GLY A 49 1.52 3.19 16.18
CA GLY A 49 0.58 3.86 17.08
C GLY A 49 -0.89 3.47 16.91
N GLU A 50 -1.34 3.28 15.67
CA GLU A 50 -2.74 3.01 15.33
C GLU A 50 -2.87 1.90 14.26
N PRO A 51 -2.35 0.69 14.50
CA PRO A 51 -2.27 -0.37 13.50
C PRO A 51 -3.64 -0.76 12.92
N ASP A 52 -4.67 -0.88 13.74
CA ASP A 52 -6.02 -1.25 13.31
C ASP A 52 -6.62 -0.22 12.35
N ARG A 53 -6.41 1.06 12.66
CA ARG A 53 -6.90 2.18 11.85
C ARG A 53 -6.23 2.22 10.48
N VAL A 54 -4.92 1.99 10.44
CA VAL A 54 -4.16 1.90 9.19
C VAL A 54 -4.69 0.76 8.31
N VAL A 55 -4.91 -0.41 8.88
CA VAL A 55 -5.46 -1.55 8.14
C VAL A 55 -6.88 -1.23 7.64
N GLN A 56 -7.71 -0.62 8.46
CA GLN A 56 -9.06 -0.23 8.05
C GLN A 56 -9.05 0.76 6.88
N GLU A 57 -8.27 1.85 6.96
CA GLU A 57 -8.11 2.83 5.88
C GLU A 57 -7.62 2.15 4.58
N PHE A 58 -6.67 1.23 4.70
CA PHE A 58 -6.17 0.46 3.56
C PHE A 58 -7.26 -0.40 2.90
N LEU A 59 -8.04 -1.13 3.70
CA LEU A 59 -9.11 -2.00 3.20
C LEU A 59 -10.24 -1.20 2.56
N GLU A 60 -10.62 -0.06 3.15
CA GLU A 60 -11.60 0.86 2.59
C GLU A 60 -11.13 1.38 1.22
N THR A 61 -9.87 1.81 1.13
CA THR A 61 -9.26 2.28 -0.12
C THR A 61 -9.22 1.17 -1.18
N LEU A 62 -8.83 -0.05 -0.80
CA LEU A 62 -8.79 -1.20 -1.71
C LEU A 62 -10.20 -1.59 -2.21
N SER A 63 -11.22 -1.36 -1.38
CA SER A 63 -12.61 -1.66 -1.73
C SER A 63 -13.21 -0.65 -2.71
N GLN A 64 -12.74 0.60 -2.71
CA GLN A 64 -13.27 1.67 -3.58
C GLN A 64 -12.72 1.66 -5.02
N GLY A 65 -11.60 0.95 -5.28
CA GLY A 65 -10.92 0.90 -6.59
C GLY A 65 -11.32 -0.24 -7.53
#